data_AF-A0A965L4X6-F1
#
_entry.id   AF-A0A965L4X6-F1
#
_cell.length_a   1.000
_cell.length_b   1.000
_cell.length_c   1.000
_cell.angle_alpha   90.00
_cell.angle_beta   90.00
_cell.angle_gamma   90.00
#
_symmetry.space_group_name_H-M   'P 1'
#
loop_
_entity.id
_entity.type
_entity.pdbx_description
1 polymer ?
#
loop_
_entity_poly.entity_id
_entity_poly.type
_entity_poly.pdbx_seq_one_letter_code
_entity_poly.pdbx_strand_id
1 'polypeptide(L)'
;MNPRQHAFCARALQDACGGADACLNVLDDTPFKMGRTHLYDTRDPSTGRTMPIGAVAFLEKVCRRKIYTEVISAQVDGPTDAECAVSEACEITETGAQLQRLVREAASDGVFSEHEKREIEQVLQLLQNHIAGVRSCLDEVRP
;
A
#
# COMPACT_ATOMS: atom_id res chain seq x y z
N MET A 1 9.99 -7.10 0.38
CA MET A 1 9.01 -6.22 -0.29
C MET A 1 7.65 -6.23 0.41
N ASN A 2 7.12 -5.08 0.82
CA ASN A 2 5.83 -4.95 1.52
C ASN A 2 4.63 -4.82 0.53
N PRO A 3 3.37 -4.95 0.98
CA PRO A 3 2.19 -4.86 0.09
C PRO A 3 2.05 -3.52 -0.66
N ARG A 4 2.53 -2.42 -0.07
CA ARG A 4 2.52 -1.08 -0.69
C ARG A 4 3.49 -0.99 -1.87
N GLN A 5 4.73 -1.47 -1.66
CA GLN A 5 5.75 -1.59 -2.71
C GLN A 5 5.29 -2.53 -3.81
N HIS A 6 4.65 -3.64 -3.44
CA HIS A 6 4.06 -4.56 -4.40
C HIS A 6 3.00 -3.85 -5.26
N ALA A 7 2.04 -3.16 -4.66
CA ALA A 7 0.98 -2.48 -5.40
C ALA A 7 1.51 -1.34 -6.30
N PHE A 8 2.58 -0.67 -5.89
CA PHE A 8 3.29 0.29 -6.73
C PHE A 8 3.94 -0.39 -7.95
N CYS A 9 4.69 -1.47 -7.73
CA CYS A 9 5.34 -2.21 -8.82
C CYS A 9 4.32 -2.86 -9.77
N ALA A 10 3.21 -3.38 -9.23
CA ALA A 10 2.12 -3.97 -10.01
C ALA A 10 1.49 -2.93 -10.95
N ARG A 11 1.23 -1.71 -10.46
CA ARG A 11 0.72 -0.61 -11.29
C ARG A 11 1.72 -0.25 -12.38
N ALA A 12 2.97 -0.01 -12.02
CA ALA A 12 4.02 0.35 -12.98
C ALA A 12 4.21 -0.73 -14.06
N LEU A 13 4.18 -2.01 -13.67
CA LEU A 13 4.30 -3.14 -14.58
C LEU A 13 3.10 -3.25 -15.53
N GLN A 14 1.89 -3.16 -14.98
CA GLN A 14 0.67 -3.23 -15.79
C GLN A 14 0.57 -2.05 -16.75
N ASP A 15 0.90 -0.84 -16.31
CA ASP A 15 0.87 0.36 -17.14
C ASP A 15 1.93 0.30 -18.24
N ALA A 16 3.12 -0.26 -17.95
CA ALA A 16 4.16 -0.52 -18.95
C ALA A 16 3.73 -1.55 -20.01
N CYS A 17 2.82 -2.46 -19.67
CA CYS A 17 2.22 -3.42 -20.60
C CYS A 17 1.02 -2.85 -21.39
N GLY A 18 0.65 -1.58 -21.18
CA GLY A 18 -0.52 -0.95 -21.83
C GLY A 18 -1.81 -1.03 -21.02
N GLY A 19 -1.72 -1.31 -19.72
CA GLY A 19 -2.83 -1.36 -18.78
C GLY A 19 -3.17 -2.77 -18.30
N ALA A 20 -4.03 -2.84 -17.28
CA ALA A 20 -4.47 -4.11 -16.67
C ALA A 20 -5.14 -5.05 -17.68
N ASP A 21 -5.97 -4.51 -18.58
CA ASP A 21 -6.68 -5.32 -19.58
C ASP A 21 -5.73 -5.91 -20.63
N ALA A 22 -4.67 -5.20 -21.00
CA ALA A 22 -3.63 -5.72 -21.87
C ALA A 22 -2.85 -6.87 -21.20
N CYS A 23 -2.58 -6.74 -19.90
CA CYS A 23 -1.96 -7.81 -19.12
C CYS A 23 -2.83 -9.06 -19.04
N LEU A 24 -4.15 -8.91 -18.91
CA LEU A 24 -5.07 -10.06 -18.90
C LEU A 24 -5.00 -10.83 -20.21
N ASN A 25 -5.04 -10.14 -21.35
CA ASN A 25 -4.93 -10.76 -22.67
C ASN A 25 -3.60 -11.50 -22.84
N VAL A 26 -2.51 -10.92 -22.33
CA VAL A 26 -1.16 -11.50 -22.39
C VAL A 26 -1.04 -12.74 -21.49
N LEU A 27 -1.74 -12.76 -20.36
CA LEU A 27 -1.68 -13.85 -19.38
C LEU A 27 -2.70 -14.96 -19.66
N ASP A 28 -3.70 -14.75 -20.52
CA ASP A 28 -4.86 -15.66 -20.67
C ASP A 28 -4.48 -17.07 -21.15
N ASP A 29 -3.45 -17.16 -21.98
CA ASP A 29 -2.91 -18.40 -22.56
C ASP A 29 -1.69 -18.96 -21.79
N THR A 30 -1.42 -18.44 -20.59
CA THR A 30 -0.25 -18.82 -19.80
C THR A 30 -0.66 -19.61 -18.54
N PRO A 31 0.24 -20.44 -17.99
CA PRO A 31 0.00 -21.08 -16.69
C PRO A 31 -0.10 -20.08 -15.53
N PHE A 32 0.20 -18.81 -15.77
CA PHE A 32 0.15 -17.71 -14.81
C PHE A 32 -1.11 -16.85 -14.99
N LYS A 33 -2.15 -17.39 -15.64
CA LYS A 33 -3.45 -16.74 -15.82
C LYS A 33 -3.98 -16.18 -14.51
N MET A 34 -4.41 -14.92 -14.55
CA MET A 34 -5.02 -14.24 -13.41
C MET A 34 -6.43 -13.80 -13.76
N GLY A 35 -7.34 -13.91 -12.78
CA GLY A 35 -8.68 -13.34 -12.92
C GLY A 35 -8.61 -11.80 -12.95
N ARG A 36 -9.52 -11.18 -13.70
CA ARG A 36 -9.63 -9.72 -13.84
C ARG A 36 -9.60 -9.01 -12.49
N THR A 37 -10.51 -9.38 -11.58
CA THR A 37 -10.57 -8.80 -10.22
C THR A 37 -9.24 -8.92 -9.49
N HIS A 38 -8.60 -10.10 -9.54
CA HIS A 38 -7.33 -10.32 -8.85
C HIS A 38 -6.22 -9.40 -9.39
N LEU A 39 -6.17 -9.18 -10.70
CA LEU A 39 -5.18 -8.29 -11.30
C LEU A 39 -5.41 -6.82 -10.90
N TYR A 40 -6.66 -6.37 -10.84
CA TYR A 40 -7.01 -5.03 -10.36
C TYR A 40 -6.72 -4.88 -8.86
N ASP A 41 -7.03 -5.89 -8.05
CA ASP A 41 -6.75 -5.89 -6.61
C ASP A 41 -5.25 -5.74 -6.34
N THR A 42 -4.37 -6.36 -7.17
CA THR A 42 -2.92 -6.21 -7.00
C THR A 42 -2.40 -4.78 -7.19
N ARG A 43 -3.20 -3.87 -7.77
CA ARG A 43 -2.88 -2.45 -7.89
C ARG A 43 -3.17 -1.66 -6.61
N ASP A 44 -4.00 -2.21 -5.71
CA ASP A 44 -4.46 -1.56 -4.49
C ASP A 44 -3.75 -2.14 -3.26
N PRO A 45 -2.96 -1.35 -2.53
CA PRO A 45 -2.25 -1.82 -1.34
C PRO A 45 -3.19 -2.23 -0.18
N SER A 46 -4.42 -1.74 -0.14
CA SER A 46 -5.39 -2.04 0.93
C SER A 46 -5.93 -3.48 0.86
N THR A 47 -5.92 -4.08 -0.33
CA THR A 47 -6.42 -5.45 -0.54
C THR A 47 -5.44 -6.52 -0.04
N GLY A 48 -4.18 -6.14 0.19
CA GLY A 48 -3.10 -7.06 0.55
C GLY A 48 -2.77 -8.10 -0.53
N ARG A 49 -3.34 -7.99 -1.73
CA ARG A 49 -3.17 -8.98 -2.79
C ARG A 49 -1.89 -8.73 -3.58
N THR A 50 -1.15 -9.81 -3.80
CA THR A 50 0.12 -9.78 -4.52
C THR A 50 0.03 -10.61 -5.79
N MET A 51 0.83 -10.23 -6.78
CA MET A 51 0.94 -10.90 -8.06
C MET A 51 1.88 -12.09 -7.93
N PRO A 52 1.52 -13.27 -8.48
CA PRO A 52 2.42 -14.41 -8.49
C PRO A 52 3.73 -14.08 -9.22
N ILE A 53 4.86 -14.55 -8.69
CA ILE A 53 6.18 -14.26 -9.25
C ILE A 53 6.33 -14.72 -10.72
N GLY A 54 5.64 -15.80 -11.11
CA GLY A 54 5.61 -16.28 -12.49
C GLY A 54 4.90 -15.32 -13.44
N ALA A 55 3.80 -14.70 -13.00
CA ALA A 55 3.09 -13.68 -13.79
C ALA A 55 3.95 -12.42 -13.94
N VAL A 56 4.60 -11.98 -12.85
CA VAL A 56 5.52 -10.85 -12.86
C VAL A 56 6.66 -11.06 -13.87
N ALA A 57 7.40 -12.16 -13.75
CA ALA A 57 8.54 -12.46 -14.63
C ALA A 57 8.12 -12.55 -16.11
N PHE A 58 6.91 -13.08 -16.38
CA PHE A 58 6.37 -13.15 -17.72
C PHE A 58 6.02 -11.77 -18.28
N LEU A 59 5.30 -10.94 -17.52
CA LEU A 59 4.95 -9.58 -17.93
C LEU A 59 6.19 -8.70 -18.12
N GLU A 60 7.19 -8.80 -17.25
CA GLU A 60 8.47 -8.09 -17.39
C GLU A 60 9.19 -8.46 -18.70
N LYS A 61 9.13 -9.74 -19.08
CA LYS A 61 9.70 -10.21 -20.35
C LYS A 61 8.94 -9.66 -21.55
N VAL A 62 7.62 -9.54 -21.46
CA VAL A 62 6.76 -9.00 -22.52
C VAL A 62 6.97 -7.50 -22.70
N CYS A 63 6.97 -6.72 -21.62
CA CYS A 63 7.19 -5.27 -21.69
C CYS A 63 8.68 -4.87 -21.78
N ARG A 64 9.61 -5.84 -21.70
CA ARG A 64 11.07 -5.66 -21.71
C ARG A 64 11.57 -4.69 -20.64
N ARG A 65 10.85 -4.59 -19.51
CA ARG A 65 11.22 -3.75 -18.37
C ARG A 65 11.25 -4.59 -17.10
N LYS A 66 12.33 -4.46 -16.33
CA LYS A 66 12.62 -5.27 -15.14
C LYS A 66 12.19 -4.56 -13.85
N ILE A 67 10.95 -4.11 -13.77
CA ILE A 67 10.44 -3.24 -12.69
C ILE A 67 10.51 -3.92 -11.31
N TYR A 68 9.95 -5.12 -11.17
CA TYR A 68 10.05 -5.91 -9.95
C TYR A 68 11.46 -6.42 -9.72
N THR A 69 12.13 -6.89 -10.76
CA THR A 69 13.49 -7.43 -10.63
C THR A 69 14.47 -6.35 -10.17
N GLU A 70 14.35 -5.11 -10.64
CA GLU A 70 15.13 -3.94 -10.17
C GLU A 70 14.80 -3.57 -8.73
N VAL A 71 13.51 -3.55 -8.35
CA VAL A 71 13.11 -3.25 -6.97
C VAL A 71 13.57 -4.33 -5.99
N ILE A 72 13.49 -5.60 -6.38
CA ILE A 72 13.95 -6.74 -5.56
C ILE A 72 15.48 -6.76 -5.49
N SER A 73 16.18 -6.46 -6.59
CA SER A 73 17.66 -6.41 -6.60
C SER A 73 18.23 -5.16 -5.93
N ALA A 74 17.45 -4.07 -5.83
CA ALA A 74 17.79 -2.90 -5.03
C ALA A 74 17.52 -3.11 -3.53
N GLN A 75 16.70 -4.11 -3.14
CA GLN A 75 16.50 -4.54 -1.74
C GLN A 75 17.66 -5.42 -1.24
N VAL A 76 18.91 -4.95 -1.35
CA VAL A 76 20.05 -5.62 -0.67
C VAL A 76 20.02 -5.35 0.85
N ASP A 77 19.40 -4.25 1.30
CA ASP A 77 19.06 -4.05 2.71
C ASP A 77 17.60 -3.53 2.77
N GLY A 78 16.71 -4.29 3.41
CA GLY A 78 15.36 -3.81 3.73
C GLY A 78 15.43 -2.72 4.81
N PRO A 79 14.45 -1.80 4.88
CA PRO A 79 14.41 -0.84 5.97
C PRO A 79 14.35 -1.60 7.29
N THR A 80 15.24 -1.24 8.20
CA THR A 80 15.31 -1.82 9.54
C THR A 80 14.01 -1.54 10.29
N ASP A 81 13.68 -2.37 11.28
CA ASP A 81 12.49 -2.15 12.12
C ASP A 81 12.52 -0.78 12.81
N ALA A 82 13.73 -0.25 13.07
CA ALA A 82 13.95 1.10 13.55
C ALA A 82 13.53 2.19 12.52
N GLU A 83 13.83 2.01 11.24
CA GLU A 83 13.40 2.92 10.17
C GLU A 83 11.88 2.84 9.95
N CYS A 84 11.30 1.65 10.05
CA CYS A 84 9.84 1.46 10.03
C CYS A 84 9.17 2.18 11.22
N ALA A 85 9.73 2.06 12.44
CA ALA A 85 9.21 2.74 13.63
C ALA A 85 9.26 4.27 13.50
N VAL A 86 10.37 4.82 12.96
CA VAL A 86 10.50 6.27 12.72
C VAL A 86 9.48 6.74 11.68
N SER A 87 9.30 6.00 10.59
CA SER A 87 8.31 6.34 9.57
C SER A 87 6.89 6.35 10.12
N GLU A 88 6.49 5.32 10.88
CA GLU A 88 5.15 5.25 11.48
C GLU A 88 4.93 6.36 12.52
N ALA A 89 5.97 6.76 13.26
CA ALA A 89 5.89 7.88 14.18
C ALA A 89 5.66 9.24 13.47
N CYS A 90 6.23 9.43 12.28
CA CYS A 90 5.96 10.61 11.45
C CYS A 90 4.49 10.66 10.98
N GLU A 91 3.96 9.53 10.52
CA GLU A 91 2.57 9.39 10.06
C GLU A 91 1.54 9.69 11.17
N ILE A 92 1.86 9.37 12.45
CA ILE A 92 1.04 9.77 13.61
C ILE A 92 0.88 11.29 13.68
N THR A 93 1.97 12.04 13.43
CA THR A 93 1.95 13.50 13.56
C THR A 93 1.09 14.12 12.45
N GLU A 94 1.24 13.64 11.22
CA GLU A 94 0.48 14.13 10.06
C GLU A 94 -1.01 13.79 10.20
N THR A 95 -1.33 12.54 10.55
CA THR A 95 -2.71 12.09 10.77
C THR A 95 -3.33 12.79 11.98
N GLY A 96 -2.55 13.02 13.04
CA GLY A 96 -2.99 13.77 14.22
C GLY A 96 -3.31 15.24 13.91
N ALA A 97 -2.52 15.89 13.05
CA ALA A 97 -2.79 17.24 12.58
C ALA A 97 -4.09 17.30 11.75
N GLN A 98 -4.32 16.30 10.89
CA GLN A 98 -5.56 16.18 10.13
C GLN A 98 -6.78 15.99 11.05
N LEU A 99 -6.67 15.12 12.05
CA LEU A 99 -7.71 14.91 13.06
C LEU A 99 -8.02 16.22 13.81
N GLN A 100 -6.99 16.92 14.28
CA GLN A 100 -7.15 18.20 14.96
C GLN A 100 -7.89 19.23 14.09
N ARG A 101 -7.56 19.30 12.79
CA ARG A 101 -8.24 20.19 11.85
C ARG A 101 -9.72 19.85 11.73
N LEU A 102 -10.05 18.58 11.47
CA LEU A 102 -11.44 18.12 11.31
C LEU A 102 -12.28 18.36 12.57
N VAL A 103 -11.72 18.07 13.75
CA VAL A 103 -12.41 18.32 15.03
C VAL A 103 -12.63 19.82 15.23
N ARG A 104 -11.65 20.67 14.87
CA ARG A 104 -11.81 22.13 14.99
C ARG A 104 -12.86 22.68 14.03
N GLU A 105 -12.89 22.19 12.80
CA GLU A 105 -13.88 22.59 11.79
C GLU A 105 -15.28 22.15 12.22
N ALA A 106 -15.46 20.89 12.63
CA ALA A 106 -16.73 20.36 13.10
C ALA A 106 -17.18 20.93 14.46
N ALA A 107 -16.25 21.49 15.26
CA ALA A 107 -16.59 22.20 16.48
C ALA A 107 -16.98 23.67 16.24
N SER A 108 -16.81 24.20 15.03
CA SER A 108 -16.97 25.63 14.74
C SER A 108 -18.43 26.12 14.84
N ASP A 109 -19.39 25.24 14.59
CA ASP A 109 -20.83 25.48 14.74
C ASP A 109 -21.40 24.92 16.07
N GLY A 110 -20.55 24.27 16.87
CA GLY A 110 -20.88 23.69 18.17
C GLY A 110 -21.68 22.39 18.12
N VAL A 111 -21.92 21.81 16.94
CA VAL A 111 -22.72 20.59 16.78
C VAL A 111 -22.07 19.63 15.79
N PHE A 112 -21.54 18.52 16.30
CA PHE A 112 -21.03 17.46 15.45
C PHE A 112 -22.17 16.72 14.73
N SER A 113 -22.25 16.88 13.42
CA SER A 113 -23.15 16.11 12.56
C SER A 113 -22.73 14.64 12.46
N GLU A 114 -23.66 13.77 12.09
CA GLU A 114 -23.37 12.34 11.88
C GLU A 114 -22.36 12.10 10.74
N HIS A 115 -22.27 13.02 9.77
CA HIS A 115 -21.29 12.94 8.71
C HIS A 115 -19.88 13.24 9.24
N GLU A 116 -19.72 14.34 9.98
CA GLU A 116 -18.45 14.75 10.58
C GLU A 116 -17.94 13.72 11.58
N LYS A 117 -18.83 13.15 12.41
CA LYS A 117 -18.46 12.05 13.31
C LYS A 117 -17.86 10.87 12.56
N ARG A 118 -18.45 10.47 11.43
CA ARG A 118 -17.92 9.36 10.62
C ARG A 118 -16.56 9.68 10.01
N GLU A 119 -16.37 10.91 9.53
CA GLU A 119 -15.07 11.32 8.98
C GLU A 119 -13.99 11.38 10.07
N ILE A 120 -14.31 11.96 11.23
CA ILE A 120 -13.42 12.00 12.39
C ILE A 120 -13.08 10.57 12.86
N GLU A 121 -14.06 9.67 12.91
CA GLU A 121 -13.86 8.28 13.33
C GLU A 121 -12.92 7.51 12.39
N GLN A 122 -13.02 7.73 11.08
CA GLN A 122 -12.11 7.11 10.11
C GLN A 122 -10.65 7.55 10.35
N VAL A 123 -10.43 8.83 10.61
CA VAL A 123 -9.09 9.36 10.90
C VAL A 123 -8.60 8.89 12.27
N LEU A 124 -9.48 8.79 13.27
CA LEU A 124 -9.15 8.18 14.58
C LEU A 124 -8.69 6.73 14.43
N GLN A 125 -9.39 5.92 13.64
CA GLN A 125 -9.02 4.54 13.40
C GLN A 125 -7.66 4.42 12.70
N LEU A 126 -7.39 5.31 11.73
CA LEU A 126 -6.10 5.37 11.04
C LEU A 126 -4.97 5.71 12.02
N LEU A 127 -5.18 6.71 12.89
CA LEU A 127 -4.21 7.11 13.90
C LEU A 127 -3.92 5.97 14.89
N GLN A 128 -4.95 5.23 15.31
CA GLN A 128 -4.79 4.05 16.17
C GLN A 128 -3.96 2.96 15.50
N ASN A 129 -4.13 2.75 14.19
CA ASN A 129 -3.34 1.78 13.44
C ASN A 129 -1.85 2.16 13.40
N HIS A 130 -1.53 3.44 13.20
CA HIS A 130 -0.15 3.93 13.24
C HIS A 130 0.47 3.76 14.64
N ILE A 131 -0.27 4.08 15.71
CA ILE A 131 0.17 3.86 17.09
C ILE A 131 0.44 2.37 17.37
N ALA A 132 -0.43 1.48 16.89
CA ALA A 132 -0.24 0.04 17.01
C ALA A 132 0.99 -0.43 16.22
N GLY A 133 1.24 0.11 15.03
CA GLY A 133 2.43 -0.15 14.21
C GLY A 133 3.72 0.21 14.95
N VAL A 134 3.81 1.43 15.51
CA VAL A 134 4.97 1.85 16.31
C VAL A 134 5.21 0.91 17.50
N ARG A 135 4.15 0.51 18.21
CA ARG A 135 4.27 -0.44 19.34
C ARG A 135 4.83 -1.78 18.90
N SER A 136 4.33 -2.33 17.79
CA SER A 136 4.83 -3.61 17.24
C SER A 136 6.31 -3.52 16.91
N CYS A 137 6.76 -2.44 16.26
CA CYS A 137 8.17 -2.25 15.94
C CYS A 137 9.04 -2.08 17.19
N LEU A 138 8.53 -1.49 18.28
CA LEU A 138 9.27 -1.35 19.53
C LEU A 138 9.35 -2.66 20.33
N ASP A 139 8.31 -3.50 20.28
CA ASP A 139 8.28 -4.79 20.99
C ASP A 139 9.17 -5.87 20.34
N GLU A 140 9.39 -5.77 19.02
CA GLU A 140 10.29 -6.66 18.27
C GLU A 140 11.78 -6.33 18.49
N VAL A 141 12.09 -5.10 18.93
CA VAL A 141 13.44 -4.69 19.35
C VAL A 141 13.69 -5.16 20.79
N ARG A 142 13.80 -6.47 20.99
CA ARG A 142 14.44 -7.05 22.19
C ARG A 142 15.83 -7.60 21.83
N PRO A 143 16.86 -7.32 22.64
CA PRO A 143 18.23 -7.77 22.41
C PRO A 143 18.40 -9.29 22.51
#